data_AF-A0A938MC01-F1
#
_entry.id   AF-A0A938MC01-F1
#
_cell.length_a   1.000
_cell.length_b   1.000
_cell.length_c   1.000
_cell.angle_alpha   90.00
_cell.angle_beta   90.00
_cell.angle_gamma   90.00
#
_symmetry.space_group_name_H-M   'P 1'
#
loop_
_entity.id
_entity.type
_entity.pdbx_description
1 polymer ?
#
loop_
_entity_poly.entity_id
_entity_poly.type
_entity_poly.pdbx_seq_one_letter_code
_entity_poly.pdbx_strand_id
1 'polypeptide(L)'
;ERSTGAHVPIIAMTAHAMKGDRERCLQAGMDGYVPKPLHAKGLFEAVEGHPPSPEAEKRAGEALDLAAILPRFDGDKQLAKEFVDLFLRDDCPRLTAEMRTALERGDRRALERAAHSLKGLAGMLNAKAASDAALEMETIGREGDLAQAQEVWAALETELERLKRAWSQS
;
A
#
# COMPACT_ATOMS: atom_id res chain seq x y z
N GLU A 1 42.60 0.32 7.37
CA GLU A 1 42.50 -0.17 8.76
C GLU A 1 41.46 -1.29 8.75
N ARG A 2 41.75 -2.59 8.59
CA ARG A 2 42.56 -3.52 9.40
C ARG A 2 42.25 -3.42 10.90
N SER A 3 41.55 -4.44 11.41
CA SER A 3 41.43 -4.91 12.82
C SER A 3 40.16 -4.62 13.65
N THR A 4 38.95 -4.96 13.17
CA THR A 4 37.85 -5.53 14.00
C THR A 4 36.81 -6.21 13.10
N GLY A 5 36.60 -7.51 13.28
CA GLY A 5 35.71 -8.36 12.46
C GLY A 5 34.22 -8.22 12.78
N ALA A 6 33.69 -7.00 12.82
CA ALA A 6 32.25 -6.74 12.90
C ALA A 6 31.90 -5.65 11.90
N HIS A 7 31.78 -6.03 10.62
CA HIS A 7 31.26 -5.13 9.60
C HIS A 7 29.77 -4.90 9.88
N VAL A 8 29.41 -3.74 10.42
CA VAL A 8 28.02 -3.30 10.55
C VAL A 8 27.51 -2.97 9.14
N PRO A 9 26.57 -3.74 8.57
CA PRO A 9 26.05 -3.44 7.25
C PRO A 9 25.19 -2.18 7.34
N ILE A 10 25.65 -1.10 6.71
CA ILE A 10 24.87 0.13 6.57
C ILE A 10 24.04 -0.02 5.29
N ILE A 11 22.72 -0.16 5.45
CA ILE A 11 21.77 -0.19 4.32
C ILE A 11 21.14 1.19 4.18
N ALA A 12 21.47 1.90 3.12
CA ALA A 12 20.80 3.14 2.74
C ALA A 12 19.52 2.83 1.96
N MET A 13 18.38 3.28 2.47
CA MET A 13 17.13 3.35 1.69
C MET A 13 16.99 4.76 1.14
N THR A 14 17.06 4.91 -0.20
CA THR A 14 16.84 6.19 -0.87
C THR A 14 15.46 6.22 -1.50
N ALA A 15 14.70 7.28 -1.21
CA ALA A 15 13.29 7.43 -1.57
C ALA A 15 13.02 7.79 -3.06
N HIS A 16 13.89 7.45 -4.01
CA HIS A 16 13.68 7.75 -5.44
C HIS A 16 14.35 6.69 -6.33
N ALA A 17 13.55 5.85 -7.00
CA ALA A 17 14.03 5.03 -8.12
C ALA A 17 13.78 5.81 -9.43
N MET A 18 14.73 6.66 -9.80
CA MET A 18 14.79 7.19 -11.17
C MET A 18 15.61 6.26 -12.05
N LYS A 19 15.05 5.97 -13.22
CA LYS A 19 15.58 5.29 -14.41
C LYS A 19 17.13 5.37 -14.53
N GLY A 20 17.84 4.25 -14.31
CA GLY A 20 19.29 4.18 -14.55
C GLY A 20 20.05 2.97 -13.97
N ASP A 21 19.57 2.35 -12.90
CA ASP A 21 20.33 1.32 -12.15
C ASP A 21 20.40 -0.09 -12.77
N ARG A 22 19.96 -0.25 -14.03
CA ARG A 22 19.95 -1.57 -14.68
C ARG A 22 21.36 -2.10 -15.01
N GLU A 23 22.35 -1.21 -15.14
CA GLU A 23 23.69 -1.61 -15.63
C GLU A 23 24.69 -1.96 -14.52
N ARG A 24 24.42 -1.65 -13.24
CA ARG A 24 25.36 -1.96 -12.14
C ARG A 24 25.09 -3.27 -11.39
N CYS A 25 23.92 -3.89 -11.57
CA CYS A 25 23.56 -5.11 -10.82
C CYS A 25 24.08 -6.44 -11.41
N LEU A 26 24.65 -6.44 -12.62
CA LEU A 26 25.02 -7.69 -13.33
C LEU A 26 26.45 -8.19 -13.13
N GLN A 27 27.31 -7.50 -12.38
CA GLN A 27 28.71 -7.92 -12.16
C GLN A 27 28.98 -8.60 -10.80
N ALA A 28 28.00 -8.73 -9.91
CA ALA A 28 28.21 -9.21 -8.53
C ALA A 28 27.80 -10.67 -8.27
N GLY A 29 27.52 -11.48 -9.29
CA GLY A 29 27.27 -12.93 -9.13
C GLY A 29 26.01 -13.25 -8.34
N MET A 30 24.84 -12.87 -8.87
CA MET A 30 23.53 -13.23 -8.33
C MET A 30 22.73 -14.09 -9.32
N ASP A 31 22.10 -15.15 -8.83
CA ASP A 31 21.37 -16.17 -9.60
C ASP A 31 19.91 -15.82 -9.91
N GLY A 32 19.52 -14.54 -9.93
CA GLY A 32 18.16 -14.17 -10.34
C GLY A 32 17.78 -12.71 -10.19
N TYR A 33 17.11 -12.18 -11.21
CA TYR A 33 16.49 -10.85 -11.28
C TYR A 33 15.00 -11.04 -11.62
N VAL A 34 14.11 -10.64 -10.71
CA VAL A 34 12.67 -10.47 -10.98
C VAL A 34 12.38 -8.98 -10.92
N PRO A 35 12.21 -8.28 -12.06
CA PRO A 35 11.57 -6.98 -12.00
C PRO A 35 10.14 -7.22 -11.56
N LYS A 36 9.62 -6.42 -10.63
CA LYS A 36 8.18 -6.36 -10.41
C LYS A 36 7.54 -6.07 -11.79
N PRO A 37 6.71 -7.00 -12.26
CA PRO A 37 5.30 -6.67 -12.23
C PRO A 37 4.52 -7.77 -11.51
N LEU A 38 3.52 -7.38 -10.71
CA LEU A 38 2.33 -8.21 -10.61
C LEU A 38 1.41 -7.72 -11.73
N HIS A 39 1.23 -8.57 -12.74
CA HIS A 39 0.37 -8.31 -13.89
C HIS A 39 -1.08 -8.15 -13.42
N ALA A 40 -1.57 -6.90 -13.39
CA ALA A 40 -2.96 -6.56 -13.06
C ALA A 40 -3.99 -7.17 -14.04
N LYS A 41 -3.57 -7.55 -15.25
CA LYS A 41 -4.47 -7.95 -16.34
C LYS A 41 -5.14 -9.33 -16.15
N GLY A 42 -4.61 -10.19 -15.28
CA GLY A 42 -5.18 -11.52 -15.02
C GLY A 42 -6.19 -11.60 -13.88
N LEU A 43 -6.37 -10.53 -13.09
CA LEU A 43 -7.24 -10.53 -11.91
C LEU A 43 -8.62 -9.92 -12.19
N PHE A 44 -8.69 -8.91 -13.07
CA PHE A 44 -9.96 -8.25 -13.43
C PHE A 44 -10.91 -9.15 -14.23
N GLU A 45 -10.39 -10.05 -15.07
CA GLU A 45 -11.24 -11.02 -15.81
C GLU A 45 -11.92 -12.05 -14.90
N ALA A 46 -11.51 -12.18 -13.63
CA ALA A 46 -12.14 -13.09 -12.67
C ALA A 46 -13.25 -12.45 -11.82
N VAL A 47 -13.41 -11.12 -11.84
CA VAL A 47 -14.29 -10.38 -10.90
C VAL A 47 -15.49 -9.71 -11.58
N GLU A 48 -15.46 -9.45 -12.89
CA GLU A 48 -16.57 -8.80 -13.62
C GLU A 48 -17.73 -9.74 -14.00
N GLY A 49 -18.32 -10.44 -13.02
CA GLY A 49 -19.51 -11.25 -13.30
C GLY A 49 -20.52 -11.43 -12.18
N HIS A 50 -20.29 -10.91 -10.98
CA HIS A 50 -21.20 -11.15 -9.85
C HIS A 50 -21.39 -9.91 -8.98
N PRO A 51 -22.63 -9.43 -8.76
CA PRO A 51 -22.88 -8.46 -7.70
C PRO A 51 -22.47 -9.06 -6.35
N PRO A 52 -22.01 -8.25 -5.38
CA PRO A 52 -21.56 -8.75 -4.09
C PRO A 52 -22.72 -9.46 -3.38
N SER A 53 -22.59 -10.78 -3.23
CA SER A 53 -23.48 -11.58 -2.38
C SER A 53 -23.25 -11.22 -0.89
N PRO A 54 -24.26 -11.32 -0.01
CA PRO A 54 -24.11 -11.23 1.44
C PRO A 54 -22.99 -12.13 2.03
N GLU A 55 -22.53 -13.16 1.31
CA GLU A 55 -21.38 -13.98 1.71
C GLU A 55 -20.02 -13.26 1.53
N ALA A 56 -19.92 -12.27 0.63
CA ALA A 56 -18.75 -11.41 0.49
C ALA A 56 -18.59 -10.48 1.70
N GLU A 57 -19.69 -10.08 2.36
CA GLU A 57 -19.65 -9.38 3.66
C GLU A 57 -19.16 -10.29 4.79
N LYS A 58 -19.45 -11.59 4.71
CA LYS A 58 -18.96 -12.58 5.68
C LYS A 58 -17.47 -12.91 5.52
N ARG A 59 -16.94 -12.84 4.29
CA ARG A 59 -15.48 -12.87 4.00
C ARG A 59 -14.80 -11.52 4.24
N ALA A 60 -15.55 -10.42 4.20
CA ALA A 60 -15.06 -9.09 4.57
C ALA A 60 -14.80 -8.89 6.07
N GLY A 61 -15.02 -9.95 6.86
CA GLY A 61 -14.61 -10.08 8.25
C GLY A 61 -13.31 -10.86 8.43
N GLU A 62 -12.45 -10.99 7.41
CA GLU A 62 -11.03 -11.25 7.68
C GLU A 62 -10.49 -9.99 8.36
N ALA A 63 -10.59 -9.99 9.70
CA ALA A 63 -10.07 -8.95 10.56
C ALA A 63 -8.63 -8.62 10.14
N LEU A 64 -8.19 -7.38 10.38
CA LEU A 64 -6.78 -7.05 10.24
C LEU A 64 -5.95 -8.07 11.02
N ASP A 65 -5.29 -8.98 10.30
CA ASP A 65 -4.63 -10.11 10.92
C ASP A 65 -3.30 -9.65 11.50
N LEU A 66 -3.33 -9.34 12.80
CA LEU A 66 -2.13 -8.98 13.55
C LEU A 66 -1.04 -10.05 13.42
N ALA A 67 -1.40 -11.33 13.36
CA ALA A 67 -0.42 -12.40 13.22
C ALA A 67 0.28 -12.35 11.85
N ALA A 68 -0.42 -11.97 10.79
CA ALA A 68 0.14 -11.80 9.45
C ALA A 68 1.11 -10.62 9.33
N ILE A 69 0.99 -9.60 10.19
CA ILE A 69 1.87 -8.42 10.18
C ILE A 69 2.99 -8.49 11.21
N LEU A 70 2.84 -9.32 12.24
CA LEU A 70 3.78 -9.45 13.35
C LEU A 70 5.25 -9.73 12.95
N PRO A 71 5.55 -10.54 11.91
CA PRO A 71 6.93 -10.74 11.47
C PRO A 71 7.63 -9.46 10.98
N ARG A 72 6.88 -8.42 10.59
CA ARG A 72 7.44 -7.12 10.20
C ARG A 72 7.87 -6.27 11.40
N PHE A 73 7.43 -6.66 12.59
CA PHE A 73 7.71 -6.00 13.87
C PHE A 73 8.53 -6.92 14.80
N ASP A 74 9.31 -7.85 14.24
CA ASP A 74 10.16 -8.79 15.00
C ASP A 74 9.42 -9.60 16.07
N GLY A 75 8.12 -9.88 15.88
CA GLY A 75 7.32 -10.57 16.90
C GLY A 75 6.64 -9.65 17.92
N ASP A 76 6.93 -8.35 17.91
CA ASP A 76 6.42 -7.38 18.87
C ASP A 76 4.97 -6.99 18.57
N LYS A 77 4.06 -7.58 19.35
CA LYS A 77 2.61 -7.36 19.23
C LYS A 77 2.22 -5.94 19.64
N GLN A 78 2.93 -5.34 20.58
CA GLN A 78 2.60 -4.01 21.06
C GLN A 78 2.97 -2.98 19.99
N LEU A 79 4.16 -3.11 19.41
CA LEU A 79 4.59 -2.25 18.31
C LEU A 79 3.69 -2.41 17.08
N ALA A 80 3.29 -3.63 16.74
CA ALA A 80 2.34 -3.87 15.65
C ALA A 80 0.98 -3.18 15.90
N LYS A 81 0.44 -3.27 17.14
CA LYS A 81 -0.80 -2.58 17.52
C LYS A 81 -0.68 -1.07 17.45
N GLU A 82 0.41 -0.51 17.97
CA GLU A 82 0.69 0.92 17.92
C GLU A 82 0.79 1.43 16.48
N PHE A 83 1.44 0.66 15.60
CA PHE A 83 1.50 1.00 14.18
C PHE A 83 0.11 1.03 13.54
N VAL A 84 -0.74 0.05 13.81
CA VAL A 84 -2.12 0.03 13.29
C VAL A 84 -2.92 1.21 13.83
N ASP A 85 -2.82 1.51 15.12
CA ASP A 85 -3.52 2.63 15.74
C ASP A 85 -3.05 3.97 15.14
N LEU A 86 -1.74 4.17 14.99
CA LEU A 86 -1.16 5.36 14.32
C LEU A 86 -1.68 5.48 12.89
N PHE A 87 -1.69 4.37 12.15
CA PHE A 87 -2.21 4.37 10.78
C PHE A 87 -3.69 4.78 10.73
N LEU A 88 -4.55 4.19 11.57
CA LEU A 88 -5.99 4.42 11.51
C LEU A 88 -6.41 5.77 12.08
N ARG A 89 -5.71 6.27 13.11
CA ARG A 89 -6.05 7.52 13.80
C ARG A 89 -5.41 8.75 13.18
N ASP A 90 -4.20 8.63 12.65
CA ASP A 90 -3.42 9.78 12.20
C ASP A 90 -3.18 9.75 10.68
N ASP A 91 -2.52 8.72 10.15
CA ASP A 91 -2.11 8.72 8.74
C ASP A 91 -3.28 8.60 7.77
N CYS A 92 -4.23 7.71 8.05
CA CYS A 92 -5.38 7.47 7.18
C CYS A 92 -6.26 8.73 7.04
N PRO A 93 -6.71 9.40 8.12
CA PRO A 93 -7.45 10.67 8.00
C PRO A 93 -6.66 11.78 7.30
N ARG A 94 -5.36 11.90 7.61
CA ARG A 94 -4.50 12.92 6.98
C ARG A 94 -4.37 12.70 5.48
N LEU A 95 -4.02 11.48 5.06
CA LEU A 95 -3.81 11.14 3.65
C LEU A 95 -5.11 11.21 2.84
N THR A 96 -6.23 10.77 3.41
CA THR A 96 -7.54 10.89 2.75
C THR A 96 -7.95 12.36 2.58
N ALA A 97 -7.72 13.22 3.58
CA ALA A 97 -7.95 14.66 3.46
C ALA A 97 -7.04 15.32 2.40
N GLU A 98 -5.77 14.92 2.32
CA GLU A 98 -4.84 15.37 1.28
C GLU A 98 -5.30 14.95 -0.12
N MET A 99 -5.72 13.69 -0.30
CA MET A 99 -6.25 13.18 -1.57
C MET A 99 -7.53 13.91 -1.99
N ARG A 100 -8.46 14.13 -1.07
CA ARG A 100 -9.69 14.89 -1.33
C ARG A 100 -9.39 16.31 -1.79
N THR A 101 -8.50 17.00 -1.07
CA THR A 101 -8.07 18.35 -1.44
C THR A 101 -7.39 18.38 -2.82
N ALA A 102 -6.60 17.36 -3.14
CA ALA A 102 -5.96 17.21 -4.43
C ALA A 102 -6.98 17.02 -5.57
N LEU A 103 -8.01 16.21 -5.34
CA LEU A 103 -9.11 16.02 -6.30
C LEU A 103 -9.88 17.33 -6.54
N GLU A 104 -10.26 18.05 -5.48
CA GLU A 104 -10.99 19.32 -5.57
C GLU A 104 -10.20 20.40 -6.32
N ARG A 105 -8.86 20.40 -6.18
CA ARG A 105 -7.97 21.36 -6.84
C ARG A 105 -7.44 20.90 -8.20
N GLY A 106 -7.75 19.66 -8.61
CA GLY A 106 -7.14 19.03 -9.79
C GLY A 106 -5.61 18.86 -9.67
N ASP A 107 -5.06 18.83 -8.46
CA ASP A 107 -3.61 18.65 -8.22
C ASP A 107 -3.23 17.17 -8.29
N ARG A 108 -3.01 16.74 -9.53
CA ARG A 108 -2.58 15.39 -9.90
C ARG A 108 -1.35 14.88 -9.16
N ARG A 109 -0.35 15.75 -8.93
CA ARG A 109 0.89 15.35 -8.26
C ARG A 109 0.68 15.18 -6.75
N ALA A 110 -0.16 16.01 -6.14
CA ALA A 110 -0.54 15.82 -4.75
C ALA A 110 -1.33 14.52 -4.57
N LEU A 111 -2.26 14.23 -5.49
CA LEU A 111 -3.03 12.99 -5.48
C LEU A 111 -2.12 11.75 -5.57
N GLU A 112 -1.20 11.74 -6.53
CA GLU A 112 -0.24 10.65 -6.73
C GLU A 112 0.56 10.37 -5.45
N ARG A 113 1.13 11.41 -4.82
CA ARG A 113 1.98 11.24 -3.62
C ARG A 113 1.19 10.75 -2.41
N ALA A 114 0.01 11.31 -2.18
CA ALA A 114 -0.82 10.93 -1.04
C ALA A 114 -1.33 9.48 -1.20
N ALA A 115 -1.79 9.12 -2.40
CA ALA A 115 -2.22 7.77 -2.74
C ALA A 115 -1.07 6.75 -2.64
N HIS A 116 0.13 7.10 -3.13
CA HIS A 116 1.32 6.25 -3.00
C HIS A 116 1.68 5.96 -1.54
N SER A 117 1.59 6.99 -0.68
CA SER A 117 1.88 6.86 0.75
C SER A 117 0.85 5.96 1.44
N LEU A 118 -0.43 6.17 1.13
CA LEU A 118 -1.53 5.35 1.66
C LEU A 118 -1.40 3.88 1.25
N LYS A 119 -1.08 3.62 -0.03
CA LYS A 119 -0.79 2.28 -0.55
C LYS A 119 0.32 1.59 0.24
N GLY A 120 1.43 2.29 0.50
CA GLY A 120 2.56 1.74 1.25
C GLY A 120 2.16 1.33 2.67
N LEU A 121 1.46 2.21 3.38
CA LEU A 121 0.99 1.96 4.74
C LEU A 121 -0.04 0.82 4.81
N ALA A 122 -1.05 0.84 3.92
CA ALA A 122 -2.03 -0.23 3.80
C ALA A 122 -1.38 -1.58 3.45
N GLY A 123 -0.34 -1.57 2.60
CA GLY A 123 0.43 -2.76 2.25
C GLY A 123 1.21 -3.35 3.44
N MET A 124 1.72 -2.53 4.36
CA MET A 124 2.35 -3.03 5.60
C MET A 124 1.35 -3.75 6.51
N LEU A 125 0.09 -3.32 6.45
CA LEU A 125 -1.03 -3.92 7.16
C LEU A 125 -1.60 -5.18 6.49
N ASN A 126 -1.05 -5.59 5.34
CA ASN A 126 -1.63 -6.63 4.50
C ASN A 126 -3.09 -6.31 4.07
N ALA A 127 -3.49 -5.04 4.12
CA ALA A 127 -4.81 -4.57 3.71
C ALA A 127 -4.85 -4.46 2.17
N LYS A 128 -4.85 -5.62 1.51
CA LYS A 128 -4.67 -5.73 0.06
C LYS A 128 -5.68 -4.88 -0.73
N ALA A 129 -6.96 -4.96 -0.39
CA ALA A 129 -8.00 -4.22 -1.10
C ALA A 129 -7.82 -2.69 -0.99
N ALA A 130 -7.52 -2.17 0.21
CA ALA A 130 -7.21 -0.75 0.41
C ALA A 130 -5.92 -0.33 -0.31
N SER A 131 -4.90 -1.18 -0.30
CA SER A 131 -3.65 -0.94 -1.03
C SER A 131 -3.86 -0.91 -2.55
N ASP A 132 -4.68 -1.81 -3.09
CA ASP A 132 -4.98 -1.86 -4.52
C ASP A 132 -5.79 -0.63 -4.96
N ALA A 133 -6.82 -0.25 -4.20
CA ALA A 133 -7.58 0.98 -4.47
C ALA A 133 -6.72 2.25 -4.38
N ALA A 134 -5.77 2.31 -3.43
CA ALA A 134 -4.81 3.41 -3.35
C ALA A 134 -3.83 3.44 -4.54
N LEU A 135 -3.45 2.28 -5.08
CA LEU A 135 -2.63 2.21 -6.30
C LEU A 135 -3.39 2.72 -7.54
N GLU A 136 -4.68 2.44 -7.64
CA GLU A 136 -5.52 2.98 -8.72
C GLU A 136 -5.60 4.51 -8.63
N MET A 137 -5.81 5.07 -7.43
CA MET A 137 -5.76 6.53 -7.22
C MET A 137 -4.38 7.14 -7.56
N GLU A 138 -3.30 6.44 -7.22
CA GLU A 138 -1.93 6.84 -7.59
C GLU A 138 -1.75 6.89 -9.12
N THR A 139 -2.31 5.89 -9.82
CA THR A 139 -2.27 5.79 -11.28
C THR A 139 -3.07 6.91 -11.93
N ILE A 140 -4.27 7.20 -11.41
CA ILE A 140 -5.11 8.32 -11.84
C ILE A 140 -4.38 9.66 -11.68
N GLY A 141 -3.72 9.90 -10.55
CA GLY A 141 -2.89 11.09 -10.36
C GLY A 141 -1.78 11.21 -11.41
N ARG A 142 -1.11 10.10 -11.73
CA ARG A 142 0.00 10.05 -12.68
C ARG A 142 -0.44 10.28 -14.13
N GLU A 143 -1.48 9.58 -14.57
CA GLU A 143 -1.96 9.57 -15.96
C GLU A 143 -2.89 10.75 -16.26
N GLY A 144 -3.60 11.25 -15.24
CA GLY A 144 -4.36 12.48 -15.28
C GLY A 144 -5.81 12.38 -15.74
N ASP A 145 -6.36 11.17 -15.78
CA ASP A 145 -7.79 10.95 -15.99
C ASP A 145 -8.55 11.03 -14.66
N LEU A 146 -8.85 12.26 -14.22
CA LEU A 146 -9.61 12.49 -12.99
C LEU A 146 -11.10 12.13 -13.11
N ALA A 147 -11.61 11.79 -14.31
CA ALA A 147 -13.02 11.42 -14.48
C ALA A 147 -13.33 10.09 -13.77
N GLN A 148 -12.37 9.18 -13.73
CA GLN A 148 -12.48 7.88 -13.04
C GLN A 148 -12.17 7.99 -11.54
N ALA A 149 -11.66 9.13 -11.08
CA ALA A 149 -11.21 9.30 -9.69
C ALA A 149 -12.33 9.16 -8.67
N GLN A 150 -13.56 9.54 -9.02
CA GLN A 150 -14.68 9.51 -8.07
C GLN A 150 -15.12 8.09 -7.73
N GLU A 151 -15.12 7.18 -8.71
CA GLU A 151 -15.49 5.77 -8.50
C GLU A 151 -14.44 5.04 -7.66
N VAL A 152 -13.16 5.19 -8.04
CA VAL A 152 -12.03 4.61 -7.30
C VAL A 152 -11.94 5.20 -5.88
N TRP A 153 -12.22 6.50 -5.72
CA TRP A 153 -12.28 7.14 -4.41
C TRP A 153 -13.35 6.50 -3.50
N ALA A 154 -14.56 6.25 -4.01
CA ALA A 154 -15.62 5.61 -3.25
C ALA A 154 -15.27 4.17 -2.84
N ALA A 155 -14.59 3.43 -3.73
CA ALA A 155 -14.07 2.09 -3.42
C ALA A 155 -13.01 2.16 -2.30
N LEU A 156 -12.06 3.09 -2.40
CA LEU A 156 -11.04 3.31 -1.38
C LEU A 156 -11.64 3.66 -0.01
N GLU A 157 -12.60 4.58 0.04
CA GLU A 157 -13.30 4.94 1.29
C GLU A 157 -13.98 3.71 1.91
N THR A 158 -14.64 2.89 1.08
CA THR A 158 -15.30 1.66 1.53
C THR A 158 -14.30 0.69 2.18
N GLU A 159 -13.14 0.48 1.55
CA GLU A 159 -12.11 -0.43 2.06
C GLU A 159 -11.44 0.11 3.33
N LEU A 160 -11.21 1.42 3.44
CA LEU A 160 -10.67 2.02 4.66
C LEU A 160 -11.66 1.93 5.83
N GLU A 161 -12.97 2.10 5.58
CA GLU A 161 -13.99 1.92 6.60
C GLU A 161 -14.14 0.44 7.00
N ARG A 162 -14.01 -0.50 6.07
CA ARG A 162 -13.92 -1.94 6.39
C ARG A 162 -12.74 -2.22 7.31
N LEU A 163 -11.57 -1.67 6.99
CA LEU A 163 -10.35 -1.84 7.80
C LEU A 163 -10.51 -1.28 9.23
N LYS A 164 -11.09 -0.09 9.37
CA LYS A 164 -11.40 0.52 10.68
C LYS A 164 -12.37 -0.33 11.50
N ARG A 165 -13.43 -0.84 10.87
CA ARG A 165 -14.42 -1.72 11.52
C ARG A 165 -13.81 -3.05 11.94
N ALA A 166 -12.92 -3.60 11.12
CA ALA A 166 -12.21 -4.84 11.43
C ALA A 166 -11.28 -4.66 12.65
N TRP A 167 -10.55 -3.54 12.72
CA TRP A 167 -9.66 -3.27 13.84
C TRP A 167 -10.39 -3.00 15.16
N SER A 168 -11.50 -2.25 15.11
CA SER A 168 -12.29 -1.93 16.32
C SER A 168 -12.96 -3.14 16.98
N GLN A 169 -12.97 -4.30 16.31
CA GLN A 169 -13.49 -5.57 16.82
C GLN A 169 -12.38 -6.54 17.30
N SER A 170 -11.10 -6.17 17.18
CA SER A 170 -9.93 -7.00 17.55
C SER A 170 -9.31 -6.62 18.89
#